data_AF-A0A2V8TX80-F1
#
_entry.id   AF-A0A2V8TX80-F1
#
_cell.length_a   1.000
_cell.length_b   1.000
_cell.length_c   1.000
_cell.angle_alpha   90.00
_cell.angle_beta   90.00
_cell.angle_gamma   90.00
#
_symmetry.space_group_name_H-M   'P 1'
#
loop_
_entity.id
_entity.type
_entity.pdbx_description
1 polymer ?
#
loop_
_entity_poly.entity_id
_entity_poly.type
_entity_poly.pdbx_seq_one_letter_code
_entity_poly.pdbx_strand_id
1 'polypeptide(L)' 'MTIGAINAPVQFSGIAPGNAGLYQINVAIPTGVPPGDDVELVVKVGNTADTVTIAVQAP' A
#
# COMPACT_ATOMS: atom_id res chain seq x y z
N MET A 1 -6.18 2.61 3.80
CA MET A 1 -5.01 1.73 3.62
C MET A 1 -4.05 2.00 4.76
N THR A 2 -3.36 0.98 5.27
CA THR A 2 -2.30 1.15 6.26
C THR A 2 -1.03 0.42 5.83
N ILE A 3 0.12 0.96 6.22
CA ILE A 3 1.45 0.37 6.07
C ILE A 3 2.10 0.39 7.45
N GLY A 4 2.53 -0.76 7.97
CA GLY A 4 3.10 -0.87 9.32
C GLY A 4 2.17 -0.32 10.41
N ALA A 5 0.87 -0.58 10.30
CA ALA A 5 -0.19 -0.01 11.15
C ALA A 5 -0.34 1.54 11.10
N ILE A 6 0.35 2.23 10.19
CA ILE A 6 0.23 3.69 9.98
C ILE A 6 -0.64 3.97 8.76
N ASN A 7 -1.53 4.96 8.87
CA ASN A 7 -2.37 5.38 7.74
C ASN A 7 -1.51 5.88 6.58
N ALA A 8 -1.65 5.26 5.40
CA ALA A 8 -0.98 5.67 4.18
C ALA A 8 -1.97 6.37 3.23
N PRO A 9 -1.84 7.70 3.02
CA PRO A 9 -2.71 8.44 2.12
C PRO A 9 -2.61 7.93 0.68
N VAL A 10 -3.76 7.59 0.10
CA VAL A 10 -3.85 7.13 -1.29
C VAL A 10 -3.81 8.32 -2.24
N GLN A 11 -2.84 8.32 -3.14
CA GLN A 11 -2.66 9.36 -4.15
C GLN A 11 -3.37 9.01 -5.47
N PHE A 12 -3.46 7.72 -5.78
CA PHE A 12 -4.19 7.21 -6.94
C PHE A 12 -4.74 5.81 -6.64
N SER A 13 -5.92 5.49 -7.19
CA SER A 13 -6.50 4.14 -7.16
C SER A 13 -7.39 3.96 -8.38
N GLY A 14 -6.99 3.10 -9.33
CA GLY A 14 -7.72 2.93 -10.59
C GLY A 14 -7.04 1.98 -11.57
N ILE A 15 -7.42 2.05 -12.83
CA ILE A 15 -6.84 1.21 -13.90
C ILE A 15 -5.36 1.56 -14.09
N ALA A 16 -4.53 0.52 -14.16
CA ALA A 16 -3.11 0.66 -14.46
C ALA A 16 -2.93 1.02 -15.95
N PRO A 17 -2.39 2.21 -16.30
CA PRO A 17 -2.20 2.58 -17.69
C PRO A 17 -1.29 1.58 -18.41
N GLY A 18 -1.68 1.18 -19.63
CA GLY A 18 -0.92 0.24 -20.45
C GLY A 18 -1.03 -1.24 -20.04
N ASN A 19 -1.77 -1.56 -18.98
CA ASN A 19 -1.89 -2.94 -18.48
C ASN A 19 -3.37 -3.36 -18.39
N ALA A 20 -3.84 -4.09 -19.41
CA ALA A 20 -5.23 -4.53 -19.49
C ALA A 20 -5.60 -5.45 -18.31
N GLY A 21 -6.73 -5.15 -17.65
CA GLY A 21 -7.25 -5.93 -16.52
C GLY A 21 -6.53 -5.70 -15.19
N LEU A 22 -5.52 -4.83 -15.12
CA LEU A 22 -4.82 -4.51 -13.88
C LEU A 22 -5.33 -3.21 -13.25
N TYR A 23 -5.36 -3.22 -11.92
CA TYR A 23 -5.56 -2.04 -11.09
C TYR A 23 -4.24 -1.67 -10.43
N GLN A 24 -4.03 -0.37 -10.19
CA GLN A 24 -2.90 0.14 -9.44
C GLN A 24 -3.36 1.08 -8.33
N ILE A 25 -2.56 1.13 -7.26
CA ILE A 25 -2.70 2.06 -6.15
C ILE A 25 -1.35 2.73 -5.96
N ASN A 26 -1.32 4.07 -5.94
CA ASN A 26 -0.11 4.83 -5.63
C ASN A 26 -0.25 5.43 -4.24
N VAL A 27 0.76 5.18 -3.41
CA VAL A 27 0.87 5.69 -2.03
C VAL A 27 2.30 6.10 -1.74
N ALA A 28 2.47 7.05 -0.82
CA ALA A 28 3.77 7.32 -0.22
C ALA A 28 3.92 6.50 1.07
N ILE A 29 5.12 5.98 1.34
CA ILE A 29 5.43 5.35 2.62
C ILE A 29 5.30 6.42 3.72
N PRO A 30 4.43 6.22 4.73
CA PRO A 30 4.25 7.20 5.80
C PRO A 30 5.52 7.38 6.64
N THR A 31 5.69 8.58 7.18
CA THR A 31 6.70 8.82 8.21
C THR A 31 6.41 7.96 9.43
N GLY A 32 7.46 7.37 10.01
CA GLY A 32 7.35 6.52 11.20
C GLY A 32 7.15 5.03 10.89
N VAL A 33 6.99 4.62 9.63
CA VAL A 33 7.06 3.20 9.26
C VAL A 33 8.52 2.75 9.40
N PRO A 34 8.84 1.77 10.26
CA PRO A 34 10.19 1.26 10.38
C PRO A 34 10.58 0.46 9.12
N PRO A 35 11.84 0.54 8.66
CA PRO A 35 12.36 -0.37 7.64
C PRO A 35 12.30 -1.83 8.11
N GLY A 36 12.12 -2.75 7.17
CA GLY A 36 12.07 -4.18 7.42
C GLY A 36 11.51 -4.96 6.23
N ASP A 37 11.75 -6.26 6.21
CA ASP A 37 11.33 -7.13 5.09
C ASP A 37 9.85 -7.57 5.20
N ASP A 38 9.28 -7.54 6.41
CA ASP A 38 7.93 -8.01 6.72
C ASP A 38 7.03 -6.91 7.28
N VAL A 39 6.92 -5.78 6.57
CA VAL A 39 6.03 -4.68 6.96
C VAL A 39 4.62 -4.96 6.44
N GLU A 40 3.64 -4.99 7.36
CA GLU A 40 2.24 -5.24 7.01
C GLU A 40 1.67 -4.14 6.11
N LEU A 41 1.05 -4.54 5.01
CA LEU A 41 0.26 -3.72 4.10
C LEU A 41 -1.20 -4.19 4.15
N VAL A 42 -2.10 -3.28 4.51
CA VAL A 42 -3.55 -3.53 4.50
C VAL A 42 -4.22 -2.65 3.45
N VAL A 43 -4.80 -3.30 2.44
CA VAL A 43 -5.63 -2.66 1.41
C VAL A 43 -7.09 -2.85 1.81
N LYS A 44 -7.86 -1.76 1.88
CA LYS A 44 -9.30 -1.82 2.19
C LYS A 44 -10.09 -1.11 1.10
N VAL A 45 -11.07 -1.81 0.54
CA VAL A 45 -12.00 -1.29 -0.48
C VAL A 45 -13.43 -1.58 -0.02
N GLY A 46 -14.18 -0.52 0.31
CA GLY A 46 -15.49 -0.65 0.93
C GLY A 46 -15.41 -1.41 2.27
N ASN A 47 -16.11 -2.53 2.36
CA ASN A 47 -16.13 -3.39 3.54
C ASN A 47 -15.12 -4.55 3.50
N THR A 48 -14.40 -4.71 2.39
CA THR A 48 -13.44 -5.80 2.21
C THR A 48 -12.03 -5.30 2.47
N ALA A 49 -11.23 -6.12 3.17
CA ALA A 49 -9.81 -5.87 3.38
C ALA A 49 -9.00 -7.08 2.94
N ASP A 50 -7.80 -6.80 2.44
CA ASP A 50 -6.77 -7.80 2.16
C ASP A 50 -5.46 -7.35 2.81
N THR A 51 -4.69 -8.32 3.29
CA THR A 51 -3.49 -8.09 4.09
C THR A 51 -2.35 -8.94 3.57
N VAL A 52 -1.23 -8.29 3.30
CA VAL A 52 0.04 -8.91 2.85
C VAL A 52 1.21 -8.22 3.54
N THR A 53 2.42 -8.77 3.41
CA THR A 53 3.66 -8.10 3.84
C THR A 53 4.45 -7.60 2.64
N ILE A 54 5.18 -6.51 2.84
CA ILE A 54 6.11 -5.92 1.87
C ILE A 54 7.42 -5.54 2.58
N ALA A 55 8.50 -5.43 1.81
CA ALA A 55 9.74 -4.83 2.29
C ALA A 55 9.66 -3.30 2.23
N VAL A 56 10.10 -2.63 3.29
CA VAL A 56 10.30 -1.18 3.35
C VAL A 56 11.77 -0.91 3.61
N GLN A 57 12.39 -0.14 2.72
CA GLN A 57 13.79 0.24 2.82
C GLN A 57 13.92 1.71 3.23
N ALA A 58 14.98 2.01 3.97
CA ALA A 58 15.37 3.40 4.20
C ALA A 58 15.77 4.06 2.86
N PRO A 59 15.59 5.39 2.73
CA PRO A 59 16.02 6.13 1.55
C PRO A 59 17.51 5.97 1.24
#